data_AF-A0A7L8AK69-F1
#
_entry.id   AF-A0A7L8AK69-F1
#
_cell.length_a   1.000
_cell.length_b   1.000
_cell.length_c   1.000
_cell.angle_alpha   90.00
_cell.angle_beta   90.00
_cell.angle_gamma   90.00
#
_symmetry.space_group_name_H-M   'P 1'
#
loop_
_entity.id
_entity.type
_entity.pdbx_description
1 polymer ?
#
loop_
_entity_poly.entity_id
_entity_poly.type
_entity_poly.pdbx_seq_one_letter_code
_entity_poly.pdbx_strand_id
1 'polypeptide(L)'
;MSFVVLFSTTSFAITKHFCGDTLVDTSVFSQASTCGMESQETTVSDCSTVKKDCCTDEQLLVDGQDEIQLQVDNITFNQELFIASFIYTYINLFEGLENNGSSFEDYKPPLVIEELYKVDETYLI
;
A
#
# COMPACT_ATOMS: atom_id res chain seq x y z
N MET A 1 3.07 -16.65 0.07
CA MET A 1 4.26 -17.19 0.76
C MET A 1 5.57 -16.53 0.33
N SER A 2 5.83 -16.30 -0.97
CA SER A 2 7.11 -15.75 -1.43
C SER A 2 7.46 -14.34 -0.91
N PHE A 3 6.47 -13.46 -0.72
CA PHE A 3 6.72 -12.13 -0.14
C PHE A 3 7.19 -12.20 1.31
N VAL A 4 6.56 -13.06 2.12
CA VAL A 4 6.92 -13.25 3.53
C VAL A 4 8.34 -13.80 3.67
N VAL A 5 8.69 -14.79 2.83
CA VAL A 5 10.04 -15.35 2.76
C VAL A 5 11.05 -14.26 2.41
N LEU A 6 10.81 -13.49 1.35
CA LEU A 6 11.72 -12.45 0.87
C LEU A 6 12.04 -11.41 1.95
N PHE A 7 11.03 -10.87 2.63
CA PHE A 7 11.27 -9.88 3.70
C PHE A 7 11.88 -10.48 4.96
N SER A 8 11.68 -11.77 5.23
CA SER A 8 12.24 -12.45 6.41
C SER A 8 13.70 -12.83 6.23
N THR A 9 14.16 -13.13 5.01
CA THR A 9 15.52 -13.59 4.73
C THR A 9 16.49 -12.48 4.34
N THR A 10 16.00 -11.30 3.93
CA THR A 10 16.87 -10.19 3.57
C THR A 10 17.27 -9.38 4.80
N SER A 11 18.58 -9.23 5.03
CA SER A 11 19.09 -8.25 6.00
C SER A 11 18.96 -6.84 5.43
N PHE A 12 18.59 -5.87 6.28
CA PHE A 12 18.51 -4.46 5.91
C PHE A 12 19.21 -3.58 6.93
N ALA A 13 19.96 -2.58 6.44
CA ALA A 13 20.58 -1.57 7.26
C ALA A 13 19.70 -0.32 7.28
N ILE A 14 19.37 0.16 8.47
CA ILE A 14 18.66 1.42 8.70
C ILE A 14 19.66 2.43 9.25
N THR A 15 19.82 3.55 8.58
CA THR A 15 20.65 4.66 9.06
C THR A 15 19.73 5.77 9.54
N LYS A 16 19.96 6.27 10.75
CA LYS A 16 19.21 7.37 11.37
C LYS A 16 20.14 8.55 11.59
N HIS A 17 19.74 9.74 11.16
CA HIS A 17 20.46 10.99 11.40
C HIS A 17 19.81 11.74 12.56
N PHE A 18 20.57 11.98 13.63
CA PHE A 18 20.15 12.80 14.76
C PHE A 18 20.90 14.13 14.78
N CYS A 19 20.21 15.21 15.12
CA CYS A 19 20.81 16.51 15.42
C CYS A 19 20.42 16.87 16.87
N GLY A 20 21.38 16.76 17.79
CA GLY A 20 21.10 16.73 19.22
C GLY A 20 20.20 15.55 19.59
N ASP A 21 19.07 15.83 20.24
CA ASP A 21 18.09 14.80 20.66
C ASP A 21 16.97 14.56 19.63
N THR A 22 17.06 15.18 18.44
CA THR A 22 15.99 15.14 17.43
C THR A 22 16.37 14.25 16.25
N LEU A 23 15.49 13.33 15.86
CA LEU A 23 15.65 12.50 14.66
C LEU A 23 15.23 13.32 13.43
N VAL A 24 16.16 13.52 12.52
CA VAL A 24 15.98 14.38 11.34
C VAL A 24 15.69 13.54 10.10
N ASP A 25 16.38 12.41 9.94
CA ASP A 25 16.16 11.53 8.80
C ASP A 25 16.36 10.06 9.13
N THR A 26 15.73 9.19 8.34
CA THR A 26 15.89 7.74 8.41
C THR A 26 15.85 7.16 7.02
N SER A 27 16.92 6.45 6.65
CA SER A 27 17.09 5.84 5.35
C SER A 27 17.30 4.33 5.48
N VAL A 28 16.86 3.59 4.46
CA VAL A 28 17.02 2.13 4.38
C VAL A 28 17.97 1.83 3.21
N PHE A 29 19.02 1.03 3.45
CA PHE A 29 20.09 0.69 2.50
C PHE A 29 20.93 1.86 1.95
N SER A 30 20.62 3.08 2.34
CA SER A 30 21.27 4.30 1.91
C SER A 30 21.69 5.13 3.12
N GLN A 31 22.59 6.09 2.92
CA GLN A 31 22.98 7.01 3.97
C GLN A 31 21.83 7.99 4.26
N ALA A 32 21.60 8.29 5.54
CA ALA A 32 20.59 9.28 5.92
C ALA A 32 21.05 10.65 5.44
N SER A 33 20.11 11.43 4.89
CA SER A 33 20.38 12.78 4.43
C SER A 33 20.82 13.65 5.61
N THR A 34 21.96 14.29 5.43
CA THR A 34 22.49 15.20 6.43
C THR A 34 21.66 16.48 6.45
N CYS A 35 21.47 17.04 7.64
CA CYS A 35 20.87 18.35 7.80
C CYS A 35 21.72 19.32 6.95
N GLY A 36 21.15 19.94 5.90
CA GLY A 36 21.83 20.59 4.77
C GLY A 36 22.77 21.79 5.06
N MET A 37 23.38 21.85 6.24
CA MET A 37 24.39 22.80 6.69
C MET A 37 25.82 22.46 6.25
N GLU A 38 26.02 21.45 5.40
CA GLU A 38 27.37 21.07 4.92
C GLU A 38 27.93 22.03 3.84
N SER A 39 27.17 23.05 3.39
CA SER A 39 27.55 23.89 2.24
C SER A 39 27.74 25.40 2.51
N GLN A 40 27.84 25.86 3.76
CA GLN A 40 28.16 27.28 4.00
C GLN A 40 29.11 27.50 5.17
N GLU A 41 30.38 27.76 4.85
CA GLU A 41 31.22 28.61 5.69
C GLU A 41 30.56 30.00 5.76
N THR A 42 29.74 30.29 6.77
CA THR A 42 29.66 31.65 7.34
C THR A 42 28.88 31.71 8.65
N THR A 43 29.57 32.23 9.65
CA THR A 43 29.11 33.07 10.76
C THR A 43 27.66 33.59 10.66
N VAL A 44 26.76 33.24 11.59
CA VAL A 44 26.13 34.17 12.57
C VAL A 44 25.42 33.39 13.71
N SER A 45 25.54 33.94 14.92
CA SER A 45 24.82 33.69 16.19
C SER A 45 23.43 33.02 16.08
N ASP A 46 23.16 31.88 16.70
CA ASP A 46 22.92 31.76 18.15
C ASP A 46 23.01 30.28 18.62
N CYS A 47 24.14 29.64 18.37
CA CYS A 47 24.49 28.37 19.02
C CYS A 47 25.48 28.70 20.14
N SER A 48 24.93 28.95 21.34
CA SER A 48 25.74 29.22 22.50
C SER A 48 26.55 27.99 22.87
N THR A 49 27.87 28.13 22.73
CA THR A 49 28.96 27.38 23.37
C THR A 49 29.32 25.97 22.87
N VAL A 50 30.35 25.96 21.99
CA VAL A 50 31.52 25.04 22.01
C VAL A 50 31.22 23.53 21.96
N LYS A 51 30.99 22.99 20.76
CA LYS A 51 31.54 21.69 20.29
C LYS A 51 31.23 21.53 18.79
N LYS A 52 32.20 20.99 18.04
CA LYS A 52 32.20 20.92 16.58
C LYS A 52 31.34 19.79 15.98
N ASP A 53 30.60 19.01 16.77
CA ASP A 53 29.86 17.82 16.31
C ASP A 53 28.53 17.68 17.07
N CYS A 54 27.47 18.34 16.61
CA CYS A 54 26.13 18.21 17.22
C CYS A 54 25.26 17.15 16.53
N CYS A 55 25.64 16.72 15.33
CA CYS A 55 24.91 15.70 14.58
C CYS A 55 25.56 14.34 14.79
N THR A 56 24.76 13.30 14.91
CA THR A 56 25.23 11.92 15.12
C THR A 56 24.42 10.97 14.25
N ASP A 57 25.12 10.12 13.50
CA ASP A 57 24.51 9.07 12.70
C ASP A 57 24.52 7.76 13.49
N GLU A 58 23.35 7.13 13.62
CA GLU A 58 23.22 5.80 14.19
C GLU A 58 22.82 4.80 13.11
N GLN A 59 23.56 3.71 12.97
CA GLN A 59 23.23 2.64 12.03
C GLN A 59 22.73 1.41 12.79
N LEU A 60 21.50 0.99 12.47
CA LEU A 60 20.91 -0.24 12.97
C LEU A 60 20.92 -1.28 11.85
N LEU A 61 21.65 -2.37 12.07
CA LEU A 61 21.61 -3.54 11.20
C LEU A 61 20.47 -4.45 11.66
N VAL A 62 19.56 -4.78 10.75
CA VAL A 62 18.55 -5.81 10.99
C VAL A 62 18.94 -7.02 10.16
N ASP A 63 19.36 -8.08 10.84
CA ASP A 63 19.75 -9.34 10.20
C ASP A 63 18.51 -10.14 9.78
N GLY A 64 18.50 -10.57 8.53
CA GLY A 64 17.53 -11.52 8.00
C GLY A 64 17.78 -12.93 8.55
N GLN A 65 16.74 -13.74 8.61
CA GLN A 65 16.83 -15.13 9.06
C GLN A 65 17.40 -16.01 7.92
N ASP A 66 18.51 -16.70 8.19
CA ASP A 66 19.11 -17.68 7.27
C ASP A 66 18.25 -18.94 7.11
N GLU A 67 17.67 -19.43 8.21
CA GLU A 67 16.72 -20.55 8.21
C GLU A 67 15.39 -20.08 8.78
N ILE A 68 14.34 -20.11 7.94
CA ILE A 68 12.98 -19.84 8.39
C ILE A 68 12.51 -21.03 9.21
N GLN A 69 12.56 -20.89 10.54
CA GLN A 69 11.79 -21.76 11.43
C GLN A 69 10.32 -21.41 11.23
N LEU A 70 9.62 -22.21 10.42
CA LEU A 70 8.18 -22.12 10.25
C LEU A 70 7.49 -22.48 11.57
N GLN A 71 7.48 -21.56 12.53
CA GLN A 71 6.50 -21.55 13.62
C GLN A 71 5.19 -21.06 13.02
N VAL A 72 4.57 -21.91 12.21
CA VAL A 72 3.16 -21.72 11.88
C VAL A 72 2.43 -21.99 13.18
N ASP A 73 1.90 -20.92 13.79
CA ASP A 73 0.99 -21.07 14.92
C ASP A 73 -0.08 -22.10 14.54
N ASN A 74 -0.32 -23.08 15.42
CA ASN A 74 -1.31 -24.11 15.17
C ASN A 74 -2.67 -23.44 14.96
N ILE A 75 -3.10 -23.35 13.71
CA ILE A 75 -4.43 -22.86 13.37
C ILE A 75 -5.42 -23.88 13.91
N THR A 76 -6.32 -23.42 14.78
CA THR A 76 -7.37 -24.28 15.31
C THR A 76 -8.40 -24.57 14.22
N PHE A 77 -9.07 -25.72 14.31
CA PHE A 77 -10.12 -26.10 13.35
C PHE A 77 -11.19 -25.01 13.15
N ASN A 78 -11.56 -24.30 14.22
CA ASN A 78 -12.53 -23.21 14.15
C ASN A 78 -12.03 -22.01 13.31
N GLN A 79 -10.73 -21.71 13.37
CA GLN A 79 -10.11 -20.65 12.58
C GLN A 79 -10.02 -21.05 11.10
N GLU A 80 -9.69 -22.32 10.80
CA GLU A 80 -9.74 -22.82 9.42
C GLU A 80 -11.16 -22.75 8.84
N LEU A 81 -12.17 -23.18 9.62
CA LEU A 81 -13.57 -23.12 9.21
C LEU A 81 -14.03 -21.67 8.96
N PHE A 82 -13.61 -20.74 9.81
CA PHE A 82 -13.88 -19.31 9.62
C PHE A 82 -13.25 -18.78 8.33
N ILE A 83 -11.97 -19.06 8.10
CA ILE A 83 -11.25 -18.62 6.89
C ILE A 83 -11.90 -19.22 5.63
N ALA A 84 -12.21 -20.51 5.65
CA ALA A 84 -12.83 -21.20 4.52
C ALA A 84 -14.24 -20.64 4.21
N SER A 85 -15.07 -20.41 5.23
CA SER A 85 -16.40 -19.82 5.03
C SER A 85 -16.34 -18.37 4.57
N PHE A 86 -15.39 -17.58 5.09
CA PHE A 86 -15.14 -16.21 4.64
C PHE A 86 -14.74 -16.19 3.15
N ILE A 87 -13.78 -17.02 2.74
CA ILE A 87 -13.38 -17.10 1.33
C ILE A 87 -14.55 -17.56 0.46
N TYR A 88 -15.27 -18.61 0.85
CA TYR A 88 -16.40 -19.14 0.08
C TYR A 88 -17.50 -18.12 -0.14
N THR A 89 -17.80 -17.30 0.87
CA THR A 89 -18.83 -16.25 0.76
C THR A 89 -18.39 -15.08 -0.10
N TYR A 90 -17.09 -14.75 -0.11
CA TYR A 90 -16.55 -13.60 -0.83
C TYR A 90 -15.93 -13.92 -2.21
N ILE A 91 -15.77 -15.18 -2.59
CA ILE A 91 -15.10 -15.56 -3.85
C ILE A 91 -15.82 -14.96 -5.08
N ASN A 92 -17.15 -14.97 -5.06
CA ASN A 92 -17.99 -14.43 -6.13
C ASN A 92 -18.01 -12.89 -6.18
N LEU A 93 -17.46 -12.20 -5.18
CA LEU A 93 -17.36 -10.74 -5.19
C LEU A 93 -16.22 -10.26 -6.11
N PHE A 94 -15.23 -11.13 -6.37
CA PHE A 94 -14.06 -10.84 -7.19
C PHE A 94 -14.02 -11.64 -8.50
N GLU A 95 -14.80 -12.72 -8.63
CA GLU A 95 -15.19 -13.25 -9.93
C GLU A 95 -16.10 -12.23 -10.61
N GLY A 96 -15.49 -11.35 -11.42
CA GLY A 96 -16.26 -10.44 -12.27
C GLY A 96 -17.26 -11.25 -13.07
N LEU A 97 -18.55 -10.91 -12.93
CA LEU A 97 -19.69 -11.49 -13.65
C LEU A 97 -19.23 -11.94 -15.03
N GLU A 98 -18.92 -13.23 -15.15
CA GLU A 98 -18.45 -13.80 -16.41
C GLU A 98 -19.58 -13.57 -17.38
N ASN A 99 -19.37 -12.63 -18.30
CA ASN A 99 -20.31 -12.14 -19.32
C ASN A 99 -21.65 -12.90 -19.26
N ASN A 100 -22.53 -12.51 -18.33
CA ASN A 100 -23.94 -12.84 -18.46
C ASN A 100 -24.39 -11.98 -19.65
N GLY A 101 -24.07 -12.46 -20.86
CA GLY A 101 -24.51 -11.92 -22.12
C GLY A 101 -25.98 -11.65 -21.93
N SER A 102 -26.35 -10.38 -22.04
CA SER A 102 -27.68 -9.95 -21.65
C SER A 102 -28.67 -10.88 -22.34
N SER A 103 -29.56 -11.54 -21.60
CA SER A 103 -30.58 -12.42 -22.21
C SER A 103 -31.55 -11.65 -23.12
N PHE A 104 -31.30 -10.36 -23.31
CA PHE A 104 -32.04 -9.42 -24.12
C PHE A 104 -31.44 -9.22 -25.53
N GLU A 105 -30.29 -9.84 -25.87
CA GLU A 105 -29.74 -9.74 -27.24
C GLU A 105 -30.68 -10.38 -28.29
N ASP A 106 -31.48 -11.37 -27.89
CA ASP A 106 -32.41 -12.06 -28.80
C ASP A 106 -33.80 -11.40 -28.92
N TYR A 107 -34.08 -10.33 -28.15
CA TYR A 107 -35.37 -9.66 -28.27
C TYR A 107 -35.37 -8.75 -29.50
N LYS A 108 -36.06 -9.21 -30.55
CA LYS A 108 -36.35 -8.34 -31.69
C LYS A 108 -37.18 -7.14 -31.19
N PRO A 109 -36.78 -5.90 -31.52
CA PRO A 109 -37.57 -4.72 -31.19
C PRO A 109 -39.01 -4.93 -31.66
N PRO A 110 -40.00 -4.57 -30.84
CA PRO A 110 -41.38 -4.73 -31.24
C PRO A 110 -41.61 -3.88 -32.48
N LEU A 111 -42.32 -4.44 -33.46
CA LEU A 111 -42.64 -3.70 -34.67
C LEU A 111 -43.45 -2.46 -34.27
N VAL A 112 -42.98 -1.30 -34.70
CA VAL A 112 -43.66 -0.03 -34.46
C VAL A 112 -44.91 -0.01 -35.35
N ILE A 113 -46.06 -0.39 -34.78
CA ILE A 113 -47.35 -0.46 -35.49
C ILE A 113 -47.95 0.94 -35.68
N GLU A 114 -47.63 1.84 -34.77
CA GLU A 114 -48.14 3.21 -34.74
C GLU A 114 -46.98 4.20 -34.65
N GLU A 115 -47.13 5.32 -35.33
CA GLU A 115 -46.19 6.42 -35.28
C GLU A 115 -46.26 7.08 -33.89
N LEU A 116 -45.49 6.57 -32.92
CA LEU A 116 -45.47 7.07 -31.53
C LEU A 116 -45.26 8.59 -31.47
N TYR A 117 -44.48 9.14 -32.39
CA TYR A 117 -44.27 10.58 -32.51
C TYR A 117 -45.57 11.36 -32.78
N LYS A 118 -46.57 10.77 -33.45
CA LYS A 118 -47.90 11.38 -33.66
C LYS A 118 -48.84 11.19 -32.47
N VAL A 119 -48.64 10.16 -31.64
CA VAL A 119 -49.46 9.93 -30.44
C VAL A 119 -49.08 10.93 -29.33
N ASP A 120 -47.77 11.20 -29.18
CA ASP A 120 -47.23 12.14 -28.20
C ASP A 120 -47.15 13.60 -28.71
N GLU A 121 -47.62 13.88 -29.93
CA GLU A 121 -47.66 15.23 -30.48
C GLU A 121 -48.76 16.05 -29.78
N THR A 122 -48.37 16.83 -28.77
CA THR A 122 -49.21 17.92 -28.24
C THR A 122 -49.03 19.16 -29.10
N TYR A 123 -50.03 19.48 -29.93
CA TYR A 123 -50.07 20.75 -30.65
C TYR A 123 -50.44 21.88 -29.68
N LEU A 124 -49.52 22.82 -29.49
CA LEU A 124 -49.83 24.09 -28.83
C LEU A 124 -50.72 24.90 -29.78
N ILE A 125 -51.95 25.18 -29.34
CA ILE A 125 -52.86 26.17 -29.94
C ILE A 125 -52.49 27.56 -29.41
#